data_AF-A0A669QH85-F1
#
_entry.id   AF-A0A669QH85-F1
#
_cell.length_a   1.000
_cell.length_b   1.000
_cell.length_c   1.000
_cell.angle_alpha   90.00
_cell.angle_beta   90.00
_cell.angle_gamma   90.00
#
_symmetry.space_group_name_H-M   'P 1'
#
loop_
_entity.id
_entity.type
_entity.pdbx_description
1 polymer ?
#
loop_
_entity_poly.entity_id
_entity_poly.type
_entity_poly.pdbx_seq_one_letter_code
_entity_poly.pdbx_strand_id
1 'polypeptide(L)'
;LVFTSSRWIKFKFLQDLRSTVLKICNFIGKKLSKEEIESVVRQATFENMQKDPRANYENMPDDIMIKGKGRFLRKGTVGDWKNTMTVAQSERF
;
A
#
# COMPACT_ATOMS: atom_id res chain seq x y z
N LEU A 1 -16.98 12.65 13.27
CA LEU A 1 -17.35 11.34 12.67
C LEU A 1 -16.46 10.98 11.44
N VAL A 2 -15.15 11.27 11.47
CA VAL A 2 -14.25 11.05 10.30
C VAL A 2 -13.08 10.10 10.62
N PHE A 3 -12.87 9.73 11.89
CA PHE A 3 -11.69 8.95 12.31
C PHE A 3 -11.79 7.43 12.11
N THR A 4 -12.95 6.88 11.75
CA THR A 4 -13.11 5.44 11.51
C THR A 4 -12.92 5.03 10.05
N SER A 5 -13.14 5.93 9.08
CA SER A 5 -13.14 5.57 7.64
C SER A 5 -11.75 5.13 7.12
N SER A 6 -10.68 5.81 7.55
CA SER A 6 -9.32 5.61 7.01
C SER A 6 -8.72 4.23 7.33
N ARG A 7 -9.12 3.62 8.46
CA ARG A 7 -8.62 2.30 8.89
C ARG A 7 -9.26 1.17 8.09
N TRP A 8 -10.54 1.29 7.77
CA TRP A 8 -11.29 0.32 6.95
C TRP A 8 -10.87 0.38 5.47
N ILE A 9 -10.57 1.57 4.96
CA ILE A 9 -10.09 1.74 3.58
C ILE A 9 -8.74 1.02 3.40
N LYS A 10 -7.77 1.15 4.31
CA LYS A 10 -6.47 0.44 4.21
C LYS A 10 -6.60 -1.09 4.16
N PHE A 11 -7.45 -1.68 5.02
CA PHE A 11 -7.66 -3.13 5.03
C PHE A 11 -8.38 -3.61 3.76
N LYS A 12 -9.41 -2.88 3.33
CA LYS A 12 -10.16 -3.23 2.11
C LYS A 12 -9.34 -2.97 0.83
N PHE A 13 -8.40 -2.03 0.83
CA PHE A 13 -7.50 -1.77 -0.29
C PHE A 13 -6.64 -3.00 -0.62
N LEU A 14 -6.17 -3.72 0.41
CA LEU A 14 -5.37 -4.92 0.26
C LEU A 14 -6.19 -6.16 -0.13
N GLN A 15 -7.49 -6.17 0.20
CA GLN A 15 -8.40 -7.28 -0.09
C GLN A 15 -9.12 -7.13 -1.45
N ASP A 16 -9.49 -5.90 -1.83
CA ASP A 16 -10.21 -5.57 -3.05
C ASP A 16 -9.75 -4.20 -3.59
N LEU A 17 -8.64 -4.26 -4.33
CA LEU A 17 -8.01 -3.10 -4.95
C LEU A 17 -8.95 -2.43 -5.96
N ARG A 18 -9.66 -3.22 -6.77
CA ARG A 18 -10.57 -2.72 -7.81
C ARG A 18 -11.73 -1.92 -7.23
N SER A 19 -12.44 -2.45 -6.23
CA SER A 19 -13.53 -1.73 -5.58
C SER A 19 -13.03 -0.42 -4.98
N THR A 20 -11.82 -0.41 -4.44
CA THR A 20 -11.27 0.80 -3.83
C THR A 20 -10.87 1.85 -4.85
N VAL A 21 -10.29 1.45 -5.99
CA VAL A 21 -10.05 2.34 -7.13
C VAL A 21 -11.36 2.97 -7.60
N LEU A 22 -12.43 2.19 -7.77
CA LEU A 22 -13.74 2.72 -8.15
C LEU A 22 -14.31 3.72 -7.13
N LYS A 23 -14.15 3.46 -5.84
CA LYS A 23 -14.57 4.40 -4.77
C LYS A 23 -13.79 5.71 -4.83
N ILE A 24 -12.48 5.64 -5.07
CA ILE A 24 -11.64 6.83 -5.22
C ILE A 24 -12.10 7.62 -6.45
N CYS A 25 -12.31 6.96 -7.59
CA CYS A 25 -12.83 7.58 -8.82
C CYS A 25 -14.14 8.32 -8.57
N ASN A 26 -15.08 7.68 -7.87
CA ASN A 26 -16.35 8.29 -7.50
C ASN A 26 -16.16 9.51 -6.57
N PHE A 27 -15.26 9.41 -5.59
CA PHE A 27 -14.99 10.49 -4.64
C PHE A 27 -14.38 11.72 -5.32
N ILE A 28 -13.45 11.52 -6.26
CA ILE A 28 -12.80 12.62 -7.01
C ILE A 28 -13.60 13.06 -8.25
N GLY A 29 -14.77 12.44 -8.51
CA GLY A 29 -15.61 12.76 -9.67
C GLY A 29 -15.03 12.37 -11.03
N LYS A 30 -14.13 11.38 -11.08
CA LYS A 30 -13.53 10.88 -12.33
C LYS A 30 -14.24 9.60 -12.79
N LYS A 31 -14.62 9.55 -14.06
CA LYS A 31 -15.08 8.32 -14.72
C LYS A 31 -13.93 7.77 -15.56
N LEU A 32 -13.62 6.50 -15.37
CA LEU A 32 -12.60 5.78 -16.11
C LEU A 32 -13.25 4.62 -16.86
N SER A 33 -12.69 4.25 -18.01
CA SER A 33 -13.06 3.03 -18.73
C SER A 33 -12.68 1.79 -17.91
N LYS A 34 -13.22 0.64 -18.31
CA LYS A 34 -12.87 -0.64 -17.67
C LYS A 34 -11.36 -0.90 -17.78
N GLU A 35 -10.79 -0.63 -18.95
CA GLU A 35 -9.37 -0.83 -19.27
C GLU A 35 -8.47 0.10 -18.46
N GLU A 36 -8.88 1.36 -18.27
CA GLU A 36 -8.19 2.32 -17.42
C GLU A 36 -8.20 1.86 -15.95
N ILE A 37 -9.34 1.37 -15.44
CA ILE A 37 -9.44 0.81 -14.10
C ILE A 37 -8.51 -0.41 -13.95
N GLU A 38 -8.51 -1.35 -14.90
CA GLU A 38 -7.60 -2.51 -14.85
C GLU A 38 -6.13 -2.07 -14.86
N SER A 39 -5.80 -1.06 -15.67
CA SER A 39 -4.44 -0.52 -15.74
C SER A 39 -3.99 0.07 -14.40
N VAL A 40 -4.87 0.83 -13.73
CA VAL A 40 -4.59 1.39 -12.40
C VAL A 40 -4.44 0.28 -11.36
N VAL A 41 -5.38 -0.69 -11.34
CA VAL A 41 -5.34 -1.83 -10.41
C VAL A 41 -4.03 -2.61 -10.58
N ARG A 42 -3.63 -2.91 -11.82
CA ARG A 42 -2.38 -3.60 -12.11
C ARG A 42 -1.17 -2.80 -11.63
N GLN A 43 -1.10 -1.50 -11.92
CA GLN A 43 0.04 -0.68 -11.52
C GLN A 43 0.13 -0.48 -10.00
N ALA A 44 -1.01 -0.46 -9.31
CA ALA A 44 -1.10 -0.30 -7.86
C ALA A 44 -0.87 -1.59 -7.06
N THR A 45 -0.53 -2.72 -7.70
CA THR A 45 -0.10 -3.91 -6.95
C THR A 45 1.25 -3.69 -6.30
N PHE A 46 1.50 -4.34 -5.17
CA PHE A 46 2.74 -4.19 -4.43
C PHE A 46 3.97 -4.57 -5.28
N GLU A 47 3.88 -5.65 -6.05
CA GLU A 47 4.96 -6.14 -6.91
C GLU A 47 5.32 -5.13 -8.00
N ASN A 48 4.32 -4.46 -8.58
CA ASN A 48 4.55 -3.47 -9.64
C ASN A 48 5.07 -2.16 -9.05
N MET A 49 4.51 -1.70 -7.92
CA MET A 49 5.01 -0.52 -7.22
C MET A 49 6.46 -0.71 -6.73
N GLN A 50 6.84 -1.90 -6.28
CA GLN A 50 8.21 -2.21 -5.85
C GLN A 50 9.22 -2.10 -7.00
N LYS A 51 8.79 -2.37 -8.24
CA LYS A 51 9.65 -2.30 -9.43
C LYS A 51 9.66 -0.92 -10.09
N ASP A 52 8.63 -0.11 -9.88
CA ASP A 52 8.54 1.23 -10.48
C ASP A 52 9.51 2.21 -9.80
N PRO A 53 10.54 2.74 -10.51
CA PRO A 53 11.51 3.69 -9.94
C PRO A 53 10.89 4.99 -9.44
N ARG A 54 9.65 5.31 -9.87
CA ARG A 54 8.90 6.50 -9.44
C ARG A 54 8.17 6.27 -8.11
N ALA A 55 7.99 5.01 -7.69
CA ALA A 55 7.20 4.64 -6.52
C ALA A 55 8.00 3.85 -5.46
N ASN A 56 9.13 3.24 -5.83
CA ASN A 56 9.90 2.38 -4.93
C ASN A 56 10.91 3.12 -4.03
N TYR A 57 11.11 4.43 -4.26
CA TYR A 57 11.99 5.32 -3.49
C TYR A 57 13.48 4.97 -3.50
N GLU A 58 13.92 4.01 -4.32
CA GLU A 58 15.33 3.57 -4.35
C GLU A 58 16.29 4.66 -4.90
N ASN A 59 15.74 5.66 -5.61
CA ASN A 59 16.49 6.79 -6.17
C ASN A 59 16.61 7.99 -5.20
N MET A 60 16.14 7.87 -3.96
CA MET A 60 16.26 8.97 -2.99
C MET A 60 17.73 9.23 -2.60
N PRO A 61 18.09 10.48 -2.28
CA PRO A 61 19.37 10.83 -1.68
C PRO A 61 19.66 10.08 -0.37
N ASP A 62 20.94 9.80 -0.12
CA ASP A 62 21.38 8.95 1.00
C ASP A 62 21.16 9.59 2.39
N ASP A 63 21.05 10.92 2.43
CA ASP A 63 20.68 11.69 3.63
C ASP A 63 19.20 11.52 4.01
N ILE A 64 18.35 11.10 3.07
CA ILE A 64 16.93 10.83 3.31
C ILE A 64 16.67 9.32 3.46
N MET A 65 17.34 8.49 2.66
CA MET A 65 17.15 7.04 2.67
C MET A 65 18.49 6.30 2.73
N ILE A 66 18.71 5.56 3.82
CA ILE A 66 19.91 4.75 3.98
C ILE A 66 19.82 3.52 3.08
N LYS A 67 20.51 3.58 1.94
CA LYS A 67 20.63 2.46 1.00
C LYS A 67 21.32 1.25 1.66
N GLY A 68 20.92 0.05 1.27
CA GLY A 68 21.53 -1.21 1.71
C GLY A 68 21.08 -1.75 3.08
N LYS A 69 20.32 -0.99 3.89
CA LYS A 69 19.74 -1.48 5.17
C LYS A 69 18.33 -2.06 5.02
N GLY A 70 17.83 -2.13 3.80
CA GLY A 70 16.48 -2.60 3.47
C GLY A 70 15.91 -1.83 2.29
N ARG A 71 14.68 -2.17 1.91
CA ARG A 71 13.91 -1.48 0.87
C ARG A 71 12.74 -0.74 1.51
N PHE A 72 12.37 0.40 0.94
CA PHE A 72 11.20 1.17 1.42
C PHE A 72 9.93 0.33 1.30
N LEU A 73 9.71 -0.27 0.12
CA LEU A 73 8.66 -1.26 -0.11
C LEU A 73 9.17 -2.66 0.27
N ARG A 74 8.99 -3.05 1.55
CA ARG A 74 9.61 -4.26 2.13
C ARG A 74 8.89 -5.59 1.80
N LYS A 75 7.64 -5.77 2.22
CA LYS A 75 6.87 -7.03 2.06
C LYS A 75 5.43 -6.87 1.53
N GLY A 76 4.74 -5.78 1.84
CA GLY A 76 3.39 -5.54 1.32
C GLY A 76 2.28 -6.46 1.87
N THR A 77 2.54 -7.19 2.97
CA THR A 77 1.61 -8.21 3.49
C THR A 77 1.03 -7.81 4.84
N VAL A 78 -0.28 -8.05 5.04
CA VAL A 78 -0.94 -7.88 6.34
C VAL A 78 -0.47 -8.96 7.30
N GLY A 79 -0.17 -8.57 8.55
CA GLY A 79 0.14 -9.53 9.62
C GLY A 79 1.61 -9.88 9.78
N ASP A 80 2.52 -9.27 9.00
CA ASP A 80 3.97 -9.54 9.12
C ASP A 80 4.54 -9.20 10.51
N TRP A 81 3.84 -8.39 11.32
CA TRP A 81 4.21 -8.13 12.71
C TRP A 81 4.34 -9.41 13.54
N LYS A 82 3.58 -10.47 13.22
CA LYS A 82 3.65 -11.77 13.90
C LYS A 82 5.00 -12.47 13.72
N ASN A 83 5.75 -12.11 12.67
CA ASN A 83 7.09 -12.65 12.42
C ASN A 83 8.19 -11.86 13.17
N THR A 84 7.83 -10.78 13.86
CA THR A 84 8.79 -9.88 14.52
C THR A 84 8.51 -9.76 16.02
N MET A 85 7.25 -9.76 16.43
CA MET A 85 6.88 -9.67 17.84
C MET A 85 6.98 -11.04 18.52
N THR A 86 7.54 -11.05 19.74
CA THR A 86 7.43 -12.21 20.62
C THR A 86 6.03 -12.29 21.23
N VAL A 87 5.67 -13.46 21.76
CA VAL A 87 4.38 -13.68 22.44
C VAL A 87 4.18 -12.65 23.57
N ALA A 88 5.17 -12.50 24.46
CA ALA A 88 5.11 -11.55 25.57
C ALA A 88 4.97 -10.09 25.11
N GLN A 89 5.58 -9.70 23.98
CA GLN A 89 5.40 -8.36 23.41
C GLN A 89 4.00 -8.17 22.84
N SER A 90 3.44 -9.19 22.18
CA SER A 90 2.09 -9.14 21.62
C SER A 90 1.01 -9.15 22.70
N GLU A 91 1.21 -9.85 23.81
CA GLU A 91 0.25 -9.90 24.92
C GLU A 91 0.16 -8.56 25.68
N ARG A 92 1.23 -7.76 25.63
CA ARG A 92 1.31 -6.47 26.30
C ARG A 92 0.75 -5.29 25.49
N PHE A 93 0.61 -5.44 24.17
CA PHE A 93 0.19 -4.38 23.24
C PHE A 93 -1.33 -4.30 23.11
#